data_AF-A0A094FUZ0-F1
#
_entry.id   AF-A0A094FUZ0-F1
#
_cell.length_a   1.000
_cell.length_b   1.000
_cell.length_c   1.000
_cell.angle_alpha   90.00
_cell.angle_beta   90.00
_cell.angle_gamma   90.00
#
_symmetry.space_group_name_H-M   'P 1'
#
loop_
_entity.id
_entity.type
_entity.pdbx_description
1 polymer ?
#
loop_
_entity_poly.entity_id
_entity_poly.type
_entity_poly.pdbx_seq_one_letter_code
_entity_poly.pdbx_strand_id
1 'polypeptide(L)'
;MFAARTFSAAQRRAFSASARDLSKVTVLGAAGGIGQPLSLLLKLNPRVSELALYDIRGGPGVAADISHINTGSNVTGYEPTPSGLAAALKDAEIVLIPAGVPRKPGMTRDDLFNTNASIVRDLAKAAAKSAPNANILVISNPVNSTVPIVAEIFKKAGVYNPKRLFGVTTLDVVRASRFVSEIKKTDPADEAITVVGGHSGVTIVPLFSQSKHADLVGNAALLNRVQFGGDEVVKAKDGAGSATLSMAMAGARFAESLLKAAQGEKGVTEPTFVDSPLYKDQGVDFFASKVELGPSGVEKILEVGKITAEEQKLLDAALADLKKNIEKGVQFVATNPGN
;
A
#
# COMPACT_ATOMS: atom_id res chain seq x y z
N MET A 1 -59.90 -37.47 22.36
CA MET A 1 -58.46 -37.77 22.47
C MET A 1 -57.82 -37.56 21.11
N PHE A 2 -56.65 -36.94 21.11
CA PHE A 2 -55.70 -36.69 20.01
C PHE A 2 -56.04 -35.61 18.97
N ALA A 3 -55.45 -34.44 19.23
CA ALA A 3 -55.12 -33.41 18.28
C ALA A 3 -53.86 -33.80 17.48
N ALA A 4 -53.77 -33.37 16.22
CA ALA A 4 -52.51 -32.95 15.61
C ALA A 4 -52.81 -32.08 14.38
N ARG A 5 -52.53 -30.78 14.50
CA ARG A 5 -52.46 -29.83 13.39
C ARG A 5 -51.14 -30.05 12.67
N THR A 6 -51.17 -30.40 11.39
CA THR A 6 -50.01 -30.40 10.51
C THR A 6 -49.73 -28.97 10.04
N PHE A 7 -48.61 -28.41 10.49
CA PHE A 7 -48.12 -27.12 10.03
C PHE A 7 -47.53 -27.23 8.63
N SER A 8 -47.99 -26.37 7.74
CA SER A 8 -47.38 -26.06 6.45
C SER A 8 -45.96 -25.51 6.65
N ALA A 9 -44.96 -26.27 6.23
CA ALA A 9 -43.59 -25.79 6.13
C ALA A 9 -43.44 -25.04 4.80
N ALA A 10 -43.71 -23.74 4.81
CA ALA A 10 -43.25 -22.85 3.76
C ALA A 10 -41.71 -22.93 3.73
N GLN A 11 -41.15 -23.55 2.69
CA GLN A 11 -39.73 -23.47 2.36
C GLN A 11 -39.38 -22.00 2.11
N ARG A 12 -38.95 -21.30 3.17
CA ARG A 12 -38.19 -20.07 3.02
C ARG A 12 -36.90 -20.48 2.33
N ARG A 13 -36.80 -20.19 1.03
CA ARG A 13 -35.51 -20.10 0.36
C ARG A 13 -34.72 -19.05 1.14
N ALA A 14 -33.85 -19.51 2.03
CA ALA A 14 -32.78 -18.67 2.52
C ALA A 14 -31.96 -18.32 1.28
N PHE A 15 -32.04 -17.08 0.84
CA PHE A 15 -30.99 -16.52 0.02
C PHE A 15 -29.73 -16.60 0.89
N SER A 16 -28.96 -17.67 0.71
CA SER A 16 -27.61 -17.75 1.22
C SER A 16 -26.90 -16.51 0.67
N ALA A 17 -26.44 -15.63 1.56
CA ALA A 17 -25.59 -14.49 1.23
C ALA A 17 -24.19 -14.96 0.80
N SER A 18 -24.12 -15.95 -0.09
CA SER A 18 -22.93 -16.58 -0.66
C SER A 18 -22.20 -15.69 -1.67
N ALA A 19 -22.57 -14.41 -1.77
CA ALA A 19 -21.97 -13.45 -2.68
C ALA A 19 -20.80 -12.65 -2.05
N ARG A 20 -20.22 -13.07 -0.92
CA ARG A 20 -19.34 -12.22 -0.10
C ARG A 20 -17.84 -12.55 -0.03
N ASP A 21 -17.33 -13.54 -0.76
CA ASP A 21 -15.94 -14.02 -0.55
C ASP A 21 -15.07 -14.10 -1.81
N LEU A 22 -15.35 -13.31 -2.86
CA LEU A 22 -14.51 -13.30 -4.06
C LEU A 22 -13.70 -12.01 -4.18
N SER A 23 -12.58 -11.92 -3.46
CA SER A 23 -11.60 -10.84 -3.64
C SER A 23 -10.50 -11.24 -4.61
N LYS A 24 -10.51 -10.62 -5.79
CA LYS A 24 -9.42 -10.69 -6.76
C LYS A 24 -8.34 -9.65 -6.42
N VAL A 25 -7.13 -10.14 -6.14
CA VAL A 25 -5.95 -9.31 -5.88
C VAL A 25 -4.95 -9.46 -7.00
N THR A 26 -4.46 -8.34 -7.53
CA THR A 26 -3.46 -8.30 -8.61
C THR A 26 -2.15 -7.74 -8.08
N VAL A 27 -1.01 -8.38 -8.41
CA VAL A 27 0.34 -7.88 -8.12
C VAL A 27 1.04 -7.54 -9.44
N LEU A 28 1.35 -6.25 -9.64
CA LEU A 28 2.12 -5.77 -10.79
C LEU A 28 3.59 -5.61 -10.40
N GLY A 29 4.47 -6.43 -10.98
CA GLY A 29 5.85 -6.62 -10.53
C GLY A 29 6.03 -7.87 -9.66
N ALA A 30 5.23 -8.91 -9.91
CA ALA A 30 5.13 -10.11 -9.09
C ALA A 30 6.41 -10.97 -9.06
N ALA A 31 7.30 -10.85 -10.05
CA ALA A 31 8.55 -11.61 -10.09
C ALA A 31 9.74 -10.87 -9.45
N GLY A 32 9.53 -9.60 -9.04
CA GLY A 32 10.54 -8.81 -8.34
C GLY A 32 10.81 -9.26 -6.90
N GLY A 33 11.85 -8.70 -6.28
CA GLY A 33 12.27 -9.07 -4.92
C GLY A 33 11.22 -8.81 -3.83
N ILE A 34 10.34 -7.82 -4.01
CA ILE A 34 9.15 -7.62 -3.15
C ILE A 34 7.99 -8.48 -3.66
N GLY A 35 7.79 -8.54 -4.98
CA GLY A 35 6.64 -9.18 -5.61
C GLY A 35 6.48 -10.65 -5.25
N GLN A 36 7.56 -11.43 -5.27
CA GLN A 36 7.50 -12.87 -4.97
C GLN A 36 7.04 -13.14 -3.52
N PRO A 37 7.73 -12.63 -2.48
CA PRO A 37 7.28 -12.83 -1.10
C PRO A 37 5.92 -12.18 -0.82
N LEU A 38 5.58 -11.07 -1.47
CA LEU A 38 4.25 -10.47 -1.34
C LEU A 38 3.16 -11.39 -1.89
N SER A 39 3.40 -11.98 -3.07
CA SER A 39 2.48 -12.93 -3.71
C SER A 39 2.32 -14.19 -2.86
N LEU A 40 3.39 -14.68 -2.23
CA LEU A 40 3.32 -15.78 -1.24
C LEU A 40 2.40 -15.41 -0.07
N LEU A 41 2.58 -14.25 0.55
CA LEU A 41 1.76 -13.83 1.69
C LEU A 41 0.29 -13.64 1.30
N LEU A 42 0.02 -13.12 0.10
CA LEU A 42 -1.34 -12.99 -0.44
C LEU A 42 -1.98 -14.36 -0.74
N LYS A 43 -1.20 -15.34 -1.23
CA LYS A 43 -1.66 -16.73 -1.43
C LYS A 43 -2.06 -17.39 -0.11
N LEU A 44 -1.39 -17.05 0.99
CA LEU A 44 -1.72 -17.57 2.32
C LEU A 44 -2.94 -16.90 2.96
N ASN A 45 -3.42 -15.78 2.40
CA ASN A 45 -4.53 -15.04 2.95
C ASN A 45 -5.88 -15.67 2.54
N PRO A 46 -6.71 -16.14 3.50
CA PRO A 46 -7.99 -16.79 3.19
C PRO A 46 -9.04 -15.86 2.60
N ARG A 47 -8.86 -14.53 2.68
CA ARG A 47 -9.77 -13.55 2.06
C ARG A 47 -9.50 -13.34 0.58
N VAL A 48 -8.37 -13.82 0.06
CA VAL A 48 -8.04 -13.73 -1.37
C VAL A 48 -8.60 -14.96 -2.07
N SER A 49 -9.47 -14.79 -3.05
CA SER A 49 -10.03 -15.90 -3.84
C SER A 49 -9.29 -16.09 -5.17
N GLU A 50 -8.82 -15.00 -5.76
CA GLU A 50 -8.07 -14.98 -7.01
C GLU A 50 -6.83 -14.11 -6.86
N LEU A 51 -5.67 -14.66 -7.19
CA LEU A 51 -4.39 -13.96 -7.19
C LEU A 51 -3.84 -13.89 -8.62
N ALA A 52 -3.86 -12.67 -9.18
CA ALA A 52 -3.34 -12.39 -10.51
C ALA A 52 -1.92 -11.83 -10.44
N LEU A 53 -0.96 -12.52 -11.05
CA LEU A 53 0.44 -12.16 -11.01
C LEU A 53 0.91 -11.68 -12.38
N TYR A 54 1.33 -10.42 -12.46
CA TYR A 54 1.89 -9.83 -13.67
C TYR A 54 3.32 -9.35 -13.42
N ASP A 55 4.20 -9.61 -14.37
CA ASP A 55 5.53 -9.03 -14.43
C ASP A 55 5.97 -8.95 -15.90
N ILE A 56 6.90 -8.05 -16.21
CA ILE A 56 7.53 -7.99 -17.53
C ILE A 56 8.36 -9.26 -17.82
N ARG A 57 8.71 -10.02 -16.78
CA ARG A 57 9.38 -11.31 -16.90
C ARG A 57 9.01 -12.24 -15.75
N GLY A 58 8.67 -13.48 -16.05
CA GLY A 58 8.58 -14.56 -15.05
C GLY A 58 7.26 -14.64 -14.27
N GLY A 59 6.26 -13.82 -14.58
CA GLY A 59 4.92 -13.88 -13.96
C GLY A 59 4.30 -15.30 -13.98
N PRO A 60 4.23 -15.98 -15.14
CA PRO A 60 3.74 -17.37 -15.24
C PRO A 60 4.52 -18.37 -14.38
N GLY A 61 5.84 -18.25 -14.31
CA GLY A 61 6.69 -19.14 -13.51
C GLY A 61 6.46 -18.98 -12.01
N VAL A 62 6.36 -17.74 -11.53
CA VAL A 62 6.04 -17.45 -10.12
C VAL A 62 4.63 -17.94 -9.77
N ALA A 63 3.66 -17.78 -10.67
CA ALA A 63 2.32 -18.28 -10.46
C ALA A 63 2.27 -19.81 -10.37
N ALA A 64 3.00 -20.51 -11.25
CA ALA A 64 3.10 -21.97 -11.20
C ALA A 64 3.64 -22.45 -9.84
N ASP A 65 4.72 -21.85 -9.35
CA ASP A 65 5.28 -22.15 -8.02
C ASP A 65 4.27 -21.92 -6.89
N ILE A 66 3.72 -20.70 -6.79
CA ILE A 66 2.78 -20.32 -5.72
C ILE A 66 1.47 -21.12 -5.78
N SER A 67 1.05 -21.58 -6.96
CA SER A 67 -0.17 -22.38 -7.14
C SER A 67 -0.12 -23.75 -6.44
N HIS A 68 1.06 -24.27 -6.13
CA HIS A 68 1.21 -25.55 -5.43
C HIS A 68 0.84 -25.47 -3.94
N ILE A 69 0.72 -24.24 -3.40
CA ILE A 69 0.40 -24.02 -1.98
C ILE A 69 -1.07 -24.38 -1.73
N ASN A 70 -1.31 -25.21 -0.72
CA ASN A 70 -2.59 -25.83 -0.37
C ASN A 70 -3.59 -24.87 0.32
N THR A 71 -3.84 -23.71 -0.28
CA THR A 71 -4.87 -22.73 0.15
C THR A 71 -5.93 -22.52 -0.93
N GLY A 72 -7.07 -21.94 -0.55
CA GLY A 72 -8.27 -21.86 -1.41
C GLY A 72 -8.18 -20.90 -2.60
N SER A 73 -7.18 -20.02 -2.68
CA SER A 73 -7.10 -19.03 -3.76
C SER A 73 -6.58 -19.62 -5.07
N ASN A 74 -7.19 -19.24 -6.18
CA ASN A 74 -6.70 -19.58 -7.52
C ASN A 74 -5.60 -18.59 -7.92
N VAL A 75 -4.48 -19.08 -8.47
CA VAL A 75 -3.35 -18.24 -8.89
C VAL A 75 -3.20 -18.31 -10.40
N THR A 76 -3.11 -17.16 -11.06
CA THR A 76 -2.85 -17.09 -12.50
C THR A 76 -1.71 -16.12 -12.76
N GLY A 77 -0.70 -16.57 -13.50
CA GLY A 77 0.38 -15.72 -13.99
C GLY A 77 0.10 -15.26 -15.41
N TYR A 78 0.35 -14.00 -15.69
CA TYR A 78 0.01 -13.37 -16.98
C TYR A 78 1.26 -13.05 -17.78
N GLU A 79 1.17 -13.27 -19.09
CA GLU A 79 2.24 -12.95 -20.03
C GLU A 79 2.51 -11.44 -20.11
N PRO A 80 3.75 -11.02 -20.41
CA PRO A 80 4.17 -9.61 -20.45
C PRO A 80 3.71 -8.91 -21.74
N THR A 81 2.42 -9.00 -22.05
CA THR A 81 1.78 -8.37 -23.21
C THR A 81 0.72 -7.38 -22.76
N PRO A 82 0.33 -6.39 -23.60
CA PRO A 82 -0.76 -5.48 -23.26
C PRO A 82 -2.07 -6.20 -22.92
N SER A 83 -2.39 -7.31 -23.59
CA SER A 83 -3.57 -8.13 -23.30
C SER A 83 -3.40 -8.93 -22.00
N GLY A 84 -2.20 -9.46 -21.73
CA GLY A 84 -1.88 -10.13 -20.47
C GLY A 84 -2.02 -9.20 -19.26
N LEU A 85 -1.49 -7.98 -19.34
CA LEU A 85 -1.65 -6.95 -18.32
C LEU A 85 -3.12 -6.57 -18.11
N ALA A 86 -3.86 -6.33 -19.19
CA ALA A 86 -5.29 -6.02 -19.11
C ALA A 86 -6.10 -7.17 -18.48
N ALA A 87 -5.76 -8.42 -18.80
CA ALA A 87 -6.41 -9.60 -18.22
C ALA A 87 -6.06 -9.81 -16.74
N ALA A 88 -4.83 -9.51 -16.33
CA ALA A 88 -4.43 -9.52 -14.93
C ALA A 88 -5.30 -8.55 -14.11
N LEU A 89 -5.47 -7.33 -14.63
CA LEU A 89 -6.19 -6.24 -13.98
C LEU A 89 -7.72 -6.40 -13.97
N LYS A 90 -8.29 -7.03 -15.00
CA LYS A 90 -9.75 -7.14 -15.16
C LYS A 90 -10.42 -7.65 -13.87
N ASP A 91 -11.45 -6.97 -13.41
CA ASP A 91 -12.22 -7.32 -12.20
C ASP A 91 -11.41 -7.35 -10.88
N ALA A 92 -10.19 -6.79 -10.87
CA ALA A 92 -9.40 -6.69 -9.65
C ALA A 92 -10.10 -5.78 -8.62
N GLU A 93 -10.18 -6.25 -7.38
CA GLU A 93 -10.63 -5.46 -6.24
C GLU A 93 -9.47 -4.65 -5.64
N ILE A 94 -8.28 -5.26 -5.61
CA ILE A 94 -7.04 -4.65 -5.12
C ILE A 94 -5.94 -4.85 -6.17
N VAL A 95 -5.19 -3.80 -6.47
CA VAL A 95 -3.99 -3.83 -7.32
C VAL A 95 -2.81 -3.30 -6.53
N LEU A 96 -1.82 -4.16 -6.26
CA LEU A 96 -0.56 -3.79 -5.63
C LEU A 96 0.50 -3.55 -6.70
N ILE A 97 1.24 -2.45 -6.57
CA ILE A 97 2.29 -2.05 -7.51
C ILE A 97 3.65 -1.99 -6.79
N PRO A 98 4.29 -3.14 -6.51
CA PRO A 98 5.69 -3.21 -6.10
C PRO A 98 6.68 -3.05 -7.26
N ALA A 99 6.21 -3.02 -8.52
CA ALA A 99 7.06 -2.89 -9.70
C ALA A 99 7.99 -1.67 -9.61
N GLY A 100 9.26 -1.91 -9.86
CA GLY A 100 10.27 -0.86 -9.87
C GLY A 100 11.64 -1.49 -9.99
N VAL A 101 12.61 -0.66 -10.36
CA VAL A 101 14.00 -1.08 -10.42
C VAL A 101 14.70 -0.71 -9.10
N PRO A 102 15.52 -1.62 -8.54
CA PRO A 102 16.44 -1.23 -7.48
C PRO A 102 17.50 -0.29 -8.07
N ARG A 103 18.10 0.55 -7.21
CA ARG A 103 19.23 1.39 -7.62
C ARG A 103 20.38 0.50 -8.10
N LYS A 104 20.84 0.72 -9.32
CA LYS A 104 22.03 0.04 -9.88
C LYS A 104 23.28 0.91 -9.72
N PRO A 105 24.49 0.32 -9.68
CA PRO A 105 25.73 1.09 -9.75
C PRO A 105 25.72 2.06 -10.94
N GLY A 106 26.16 3.30 -10.72
CA GLY A 106 26.17 4.36 -11.75
C GLY A 106 24.85 5.12 -11.94
N MET A 107 23.72 4.65 -11.37
CA MET A 107 22.42 5.33 -11.50
C MET A 107 22.31 6.52 -10.54
N THR A 108 21.96 7.70 -11.07
CA THR A 108 21.66 8.89 -10.24
C THR A 108 20.31 8.75 -9.54
N ARG A 109 20.03 9.61 -8.56
CA ARG A 109 18.71 9.65 -7.90
C ARG A 109 17.59 10.01 -8.89
N ASP A 110 17.88 10.88 -9.86
CA ASP A 110 16.91 11.30 -10.86
C ASP A 110 16.69 10.24 -11.93
N ASP A 111 17.72 9.49 -12.35
CA ASP A 111 17.54 8.35 -13.26
C ASP A 111 16.63 7.28 -12.66
N LEU A 112 16.85 6.98 -11.38
CA LEU A 112 16.03 6.02 -10.65
C LEU A 112 14.58 6.50 -10.55
N PHE A 113 14.39 7.78 -10.24
CA PHE A 113 13.06 8.40 -10.24
C PHE A 113 12.39 8.28 -11.60
N ASN A 114 13.04 8.72 -12.69
CA ASN A 114 12.45 8.71 -14.04
C ASN A 114 12.09 7.31 -14.51
N THR A 115 12.92 6.32 -14.18
CA THR A 115 12.66 4.91 -14.51
C THR A 115 11.42 4.40 -13.78
N ASN A 116 11.35 4.56 -12.46
CA ASN A 116 10.20 4.09 -11.68
C ASN A 116 8.94 4.91 -11.97
N ALA A 117 9.07 6.20 -12.24
CA ALA A 117 7.97 7.08 -12.64
C ALA A 117 7.34 6.61 -13.97
N SER A 118 8.15 6.21 -14.95
CA SER A 118 7.68 5.65 -16.22
C SER A 118 6.96 4.31 -16.01
N ILE A 119 7.54 3.41 -15.22
CA ILE A 119 6.93 2.11 -14.89
C ILE A 119 5.56 2.31 -14.23
N VAL A 120 5.49 3.14 -13.19
CA VAL A 120 4.25 3.42 -12.46
C VAL A 120 3.21 4.07 -13.36
N ARG A 121 3.61 5.04 -14.19
CA ARG A 121 2.73 5.69 -15.16
C ARG A 121 2.07 4.68 -16.09
N ASP A 122 2.86 3.78 -16.67
CA ASP A 122 2.35 2.84 -17.68
C ASP A 122 1.45 1.77 -17.06
N LEU A 123 1.80 1.28 -15.86
CA LEU A 123 0.94 0.38 -15.09
C LEU A 123 -0.36 1.08 -14.63
N ALA A 124 -0.28 2.34 -14.21
CA ALA A 124 -1.44 3.14 -13.84
C ALA A 124 -2.38 3.38 -15.02
N LYS A 125 -1.85 3.59 -16.24
CA LYS A 125 -2.68 3.70 -17.45
C LYS A 125 -3.47 2.43 -17.72
N ALA A 126 -2.80 1.28 -17.61
CA ALA A 126 -3.45 -0.01 -17.78
C ALA A 126 -4.52 -0.22 -16.69
N ALA A 127 -4.22 0.11 -15.43
CA ALA A 127 -5.16 0.00 -14.31
C ALA A 127 -6.37 0.93 -14.50
N ALA A 128 -6.17 2.19 -14.91
CA ALA A 128 -7.25 3.13 -15.19
C ALA A 128 -8.19 2.63 -16.30
N LYS A 129 -7.66 1.91 -17.28
CA LYS A 129 -8.46 1.34 -18.39
C LYS A 129 -9.17 0.04 -18.01
N SER A 130 -8.48 -0.87 -17.32
CA SER A 130 -8.92 -2.25 -17.12
C SER A 130 -9.52 -2.52 -15.74
N ALA A 131 -9.22 -1.68 -14.75
CA ALA A 131 -9.66 -1.82 -13.36
C ALA A 131 -9.85 -0.44 -12.68
N PRO A 132 -10.64 0.49 -13.27
CA PRO A 132 -10.78 1.86 -12.76
C PRO A 132 -11.33 1.93 -11.33
N ASN A 133 -12.01 0.87 -10.89
CA ASN A 133 -12.63 0.76 -9.58
C ASN A 133 -11.76 0.01 -8.56
N ALA A 134 -10.58 -0.52 -8.92
CA ALA A 134 -9.74 -1.22 -7.95
C ALA A 134 -9.19 -0.26 -6.88
N ASN A 135 -8.93 -0.78 -5.68
CA ASN A 135 -8.06 -0.12 -4.71
C ASN A 135 -6.60 -0.26 -5.18
N ILE A 136 -5.95 0.86 -5.50
CA ILE A 136 -4.58 0.90 -6.01
C ILE A 136 -3.61 1.16 -4.86
N LEU A 137 -2.72 0.20 -4.60
CA LEU A 137 -1.72 0.22 -3.54
C LEU A 137 -0.33 0.41 -4.16
N VAL A 138 0.18 1.62 -4.10
CA VAL A 138 1.49 1.98 -4.64
C VAL A 138 2.57 1.70 -3.60
N ILE A 139 3.43 0.72 -3.91
CA ILE A 139 4.65 0.40 -3.13
C ILE A 139 5.90 0.94 -3.86
N SER A 140 5.77 1.18 -5.16
CA SER A 140 6.84 1.66 -6.05
C SER A 140 7.46 2.95 -5.52
N ASN A 141 8.77 2.94 -5.28
CA ASN A 141 9.47 4.11 -4.76
C ASN A 141 9.89 5.08 -5.88
N PRO A 142 9.92 6.40 -5.61
CA PRO A 142 9.57 7.05 -4.34
C PRO A 142 8.05 7.29 -4.18
N VAL A 143 7.43 6.74 -3.13
CA VAL A 143 5.98 6.80 -2.89
C VAL A 143 5.43 8.23 -2.88
N ASN A 144 6.18 9.17 -2.30
CA ASN A 144 5.82 10.61 -2.24
C ASN A 144 5.58 11.23 -3.63
N SER A 145 6.10 10.64 -4.71
CA SER A 145 5.92 11.13 -6.08
C SER A 145 5.17 10.14 -6.97
N THR A 146 5.30 8.83 -6.75
CA THR A 146 4.62 7.81 -7.56
C THR A 146 3.11 7.78 -7.30
N VAL A 147 2.65 8.07 -6.09
CA VAL A 147 1.21 8.22 -5.80
C VAL A 147 0.60 9.40 -6.58
N PRO A 148 1.16 10.62 -6.55
CA PRO A 148 0.74 11.71 -7.43
C PRO A 148 0.73 11.34 -8.92
N ILE A 149 1.72 10.57 -9.40
CA ILE A 149 1.74 10.09 -10.80
C ILE A 149 0.50 9.24 -11.10
N VAL A 150 0.15 8.28 -10.25
CA VAL A 150 -1.05 7.46 -10.43
C VAL A 150 -2.31 8.33 -10.43
N ALA A 151 -2.41 9.28 -9.49
CA ALA A 151 -3.54 10.19 -9.41
C ALA A 151 -3.72 10.99 -10.70
N GLU A 152 -2.66 11.60 -11.22
CA GLU A 152 -2.72 12.39 -12.46
C GLU A 152 -3.09 11.54 -13.68
N ILE A 153 -2.61 10.29 -13.75
CA ILE A 153 -3.01 9.38 -14.83
C ILE A 153 -4.48 9.01 -14.75
N PHE A 154 -4.99 8.71 -13.54
CA PHE A 154 -6.41 8.42 -13.35
C PHE A 154 -7.29 9.65 -13.61
N LYS A 155 -6.82 10.86 -13.26
CA LYS A 155 -7.52 12.13 -13.56
C LYS A 155 -7.61 12.36 -15.06
N LYS A 156 -6.49 12.19 -15.79
CA LYS A 156 -6.46 12.28 -17.26
C LYS A 156 -7.38 11.24 -17.93
N ALA A 157 -7.54 10.07 -17.32
CA ALA A 157 -8.45 9.04 -17.79
C ALA A 157 -9.92 9.26 -17.36
N GLY A 158 -10.22 10.28 -16.55
CA GLY A 158 -11.59 10.58 -16.08
C GLY A 158 -12.15 9.59 -15.06
N VAL A 159 -11.31 8.77 -14.43
CA VAL A 159 -11.72 7.68 -13.51
C VAL A 159 -11.14 7.83 -12.10
N TYR A 160 -10.56 9.00 -11.78
CA TYR A 160 -9.94 9.22 -10.49
C TYR A 160 -10.95 9.21 -9.35
N ASN A 161 -10.72 8.31 -8.39
CA ASN A 161 -11.40 8.29 -7.11
C ASN A 161 -10.35 8.39 -5.98
N PRO A 162 -10.28 9.52 -5.25
CA PRO A 162 -9.27 9.69 -4.20
C PRO A 162 -9.42 8.69 -3.04
N LYS A 163 -10.60 8.06 -2.89
CA LYS A 163 -10.83 7.03 -1.86
C LYS A 163 -10.18 5.69 -2.16
N ARG A 164 -9.66 5.48 -3.38
CA ARG A 164 -9.16 4.17 -3.84
C ARG A 164 -7.68 4.20 -4.23
N LEU A 165 -6.95 5.25 -3.90
CA LEU A 165 -5.51 5.35 -4.17
C LEU A 165 -4.73 5.50 -2.87
N PHE A 166 -3.78 4.59 -2.66
CA PHE A 166 -3.04 4.47 -1.41
C PHE A 166 -1.54 4.33 -1.69
N GLY A 167 -0.73 5.16 -1.06
CA GLY A 167 0.70 4.91 -0.89
C GLY A 167 0.94 4.07 0.34
N VAL A 168 1.56 2.90 0.16
CA VAL A 168 1.78 1.95 1.26
C VAL A 168 2.97 2.42 2.11
N THR A 169 2.67 3.04 3.25
CA THR A 169 3.67 3.52 4.24
C THR A 169 3.77 2.61 5.47
N THR A 170 3.08 1.47 5.45
CA THR A 170 2.98 0.53 6.58
C THR A 170 4.34 0.02 7.08
N LEU A 171 5.38 -0.01 6.23
CA LEU A 171 6.72 -0.42 6.65
C LEU A 171 7.32 0.55 7.69
N ASP A 172 6.98 1.84 7.64
CA ASP A 172 7.49 2.81 8.61
C ASP A 172 6.87 2.60 9.98
N VAL A 173 5.57 2.26 10.02
CA VAL A 173 4.86 1.85 11.24
C VAL A 173 5.49 0.57 11.81
N VAL A 174 5.70 -0.45 10.98
CA VAL A 174 6.34 -1.72 11.39
C VAL A 174 7.73 -1.47 11.98
N ARG A 175 8.54 -0.62 11.34
CA ARG A 175 9.87 -0.24 11.85
C ARG A 175 9.78 0.50 13.17
N ALA A 176 8.92 1.51 13.27
CA ALA A 176 8.75 2.29 14.48
C ALA A 176 8.32 1.40 15.67
N SER A 177 7.31 0.55 15.48
CA SER A 177 6.89 -0.43 16.49
C SER A 177 8.03 -1.35 16.92
N ARG A 178 8.80 -1.88 15.97
CA ARG A 178 9.94 -2.75 16.26
C ARG A 178 11.06 -2.04 17.03
N PHE A 179 11.45 -0.85 16.60
CA PHE A 179 12.57 -0.13 17.23
C PHE A 179 12.21 0.41 18.61
N VAL A 180 10.96 0.85 18.80
CA VAL A 180 10.43 1.20 20.13
C VAL A 180 10.45 -0.02 21.04
N SER A 181 10.00 -1.18 20.56
CA SER A 181 9.95 -2.39 21.38
C SER A 181 11.34 -2.91 21.77
N GLU A 182 12.36 -2.73 20.95
CA GLU A 182 13.75 -3.05 21.29
C GLU A 182 14.27 -2.21 22.46
N ILE A 183 13.94 -0.92 22.49
CA ILE A 183 14.33 0.00 23.58
C ILE A 183 13.55 -0.33 24.86
N LYS A 184 12.25 -0.58 24.72
CA LYS A 184 11.32 -0.77 25.84
C LYS A 184 11.22 -2.21 26.34
N LYS A 185 11.79 -3.16 25.59
CA LYS A 185 11.74 -4.61 25.84
C LYS A 185 10.31 -5.14 25.93
N THR A 186 9.47 -4.68 25.01
CA THR A 186 8.05 -5.06 24.87
C THR A 186 7.85 -5.93 23.63
N ASP A 187 6.64 -6.47 23.47
CA ASP A 187 6.27 -7.13 22.21
C ASP A 187 6.01 -6.07 21.12
N PRO A 188 6.70 -6.09 19.97
CA PRO A 188 6.43 -5.16 18.88
C PRO A 188 5.00 -5.21 18.34
N ALA A 189 4.26 -6.31 18.52
CA ALA A 189 2.86 -6.42 18.11
C ALA A 189 1.94 -5.51 18.94
N ASP A 190 2.32 -5.18 20.18
CA ASP A 190 1.56 -4.34 21.11
C ASP A 190 1.95 -2.84 21.04
N GLU A 191 2.95 -2.50 20.23
CA GLU A 191 3.45 -1.14 20.05
C GLU A 191 2.70 -0.41 18.93
N ALA A 192 1.67 0.36 19.30
CA ALA A 192 0.90 1.17 18.38
C ALA A 192 1.58 2.54 18.15
N ILE A 193 2.52 2.61 17.21
CA ILE A 193 3.21 3.86 16.84
C ILE A 193 2.60 4.43 15.56
N THR A 194 2.05 5.64 15.63
CA THR A 194 1.54 6.33 14.44
C THR A 194 2.69 6.99 13.69
N VAL A 195 2.75 6.83 12.38
CA VAL A 195 3.68 7.54 11.50
C VAL A 195 2.90 8.34 10.49
N VAL A 196 3.20 9.63 10.39
CA VAL A 196 2.55 10.58 9.46
C VAL A 196 3.56 11.21 8.49
N GLY A 197 3.08 11.99 7.53
CA GLY A 197 3.93 12.70 6.56
C GLY A 197 4.00 11.99 5.21
N GLY A 198 5.15 11.39 4.90
CA GLY A 198 5.44 10.66 3.67
C GLY A 198 6.28 9.42 3.95
N HIS A 199 7.03 8.96 2.94
CA HIS A 199 7.77 7.69 2.95
C HIS A 199 9.25 7.82 2.54
N SER A 200 9.88 8.99 2.76
CA SER A 200 11.29 9.19 2.41
C SER A 200 12.01 10.10 3.40
N GLY A 201 12.96 9.54 4.16
CA GLY A 201 13.85 10.29 5.03
C GLY A 201 13.07 11.18 6.01
N VAL A 202 13.33 12.48 5.97
CA VAL A 202 12.71 13.47 6.87
C VAL A 202 11.20 13.59 6.73
N THR A 203 10.60 13.12 5.63
CA THR A 203 9.14 13.13 5.49
C THR A 203 8.47 12.09 6.38
N ILE A 204 9.21 11.12 6.92
CA ILE A 204 8.68 10.08 7.81
C ILE A 204 8.66 10.66 9.24
N VAL A 205 7.46 10.90 9.78
CA VAL A 205 7.27 11.55 11.09
C VAL A 205 6.60 10.59 12.07
N PRO A 206 7.37 9.84 12.88
CA PRO A 206 6.80 9.01 13.94
C PRO A 206 6.32 9.89 15.11
N LEU A 207 5.06 9.72 15.50
CA LEU A 207 4.42 10.46 16.59
C LEU A 207 4.52 9.68 17.89
N PHE A 208 5.69 9.71 18.52
CA PHE A 208 5.95 9.02 19.79
C PHE A 208 5.11 9.57 20.94
N SER A 209 4.76 10.87 20.91
CA SER A 209 3.89 11.50 21.92
C SER A 209 2.49 10.90 21.99
N GLN A 210 2.04 10.27 20.90
CA GLN A 210 0.72 9.61 20.81
C GLN A 210 0.78 8.11 21.17
N SER A 211 1.96 7.62 21.54
CA SER A 211 2.17 6.24 21.98
C SER A 211 2.14 6.12 23.51
N LYS A 212 2.30 4.88 24.03
CA LYS A 212 2.53 4.63 25.46
C LYS A 212 3.90 5.13 25.94
N HIS A 213 4.76 5.58 25.03
CA HIS A 213 6.17 5.92 25.26
C HIS A 213 6.48 7.35 24.83
N ALA A 214 5.69 8.31 25.32
CA ALA A 214 5.91 9.74 25.06
C ALA A 214 7.29 10.24 25.56
N ASP A 215 7.93 9.51 26.47
CA ASP A 215 9.30 9.77 26.92
C ASP A 215 10.37 9.53 25.82
N LEU A 216 10.00 8.88 24.71
CA LEU A 216 10.88 8.71 23.55
C LEU A 216 10.88 9.91 22.60
N VAL A 217 10.01 10.91 22.82
CA VAL A 217 10.08 12.19 22.09
C VAL A 217 11.45 12.82 22.32
N GLY A 218 12.10 13.25 21.23
CA GLY A 218 13.44 13.82 21.28
C GLY A 218 14.58 12.78 21.24
N ASN A 219 14.28 11.47 21.21
CA ASN A 219 15.31 10.45 20.98
C ASN A 219 15.78 10.48 19.51
N ALA A 220 16.86 11.23 19.25
CA ALA A 220 17.39 11.45 17.90
C ALA A 220 17.87 10.17 17.21
N ALA A 221 18.44 9.22 17.96
CA ALA A 221 18.92 7.96 17.40
C ALA A 221 17.74 7.08 16.93
N LEU A 222 16.68 6.98 17.73
CA LEU A 222 15.46 6.27 17.35
C LEU A 222 14.79 6.93 16.14
N LEU A 223 14.61 8.25 16.16
CA LEU A 223 14.03 9.00 15.06
C LEU A 223 14.80 8.76 13.75
N ASN A 224 16.12 8.90 13.79
CA ASN A 224 16.98 8.68 12.63
C ASN A 224 16.84 7.24 12.11
N ARG A 225 16.82 6.25 13.01
CA ARG A 225 16.67 4.85 12.61
C ARG A 225 15.32 4.56 11.95
N VAL A 226 14.23 5.22 12.40
CA VAL A 226 12.92 5.12 11.72
C VAL A 226 12.98 5.77 10.33
N GLN A 227 13.47 7.01 10.23
CA GLN A 227 13.53 7.77 8.98
C GLN A 227 14.45 7.14 7.92
N PHE A 228 15.54 6.51 8.35
CA PHE A 228 16.59 5.98 7.49
C PHE A 228 16.74 4.45 7.61
N GLY A 229 15.72 3.75 8.14
CA GLY A 229 15.73 2.29 8.24
C GLY A 229 15.78 1.58 6.88
N GLY A 230 15.47 2.29 5.79
CA GLY A 230 15.73 1.83 4.42
C GLY A 230 17.22 1.75 4.10
N ASP A 231 17.97 2.80 4.46
CA ASP A 231 19.41 2.92 4.22
C ASP A 231 20.20 1.90 5.05
N GLU A 232 19.76 1.63 6.28
CA GLU A 232 20.31 0.55 7.13
C GLU A 232 20.29 -0.80 6.39
N VAL A 233 19.16 -1.15 5.76
CA VAL A 233 19.01 -2.40 5.01
C VAL A 233 19.83 -2.40 3.73
N VAL A 234 19.86 -1.28 2.98
CA VAL A 234 20.68 -1.16 1.77
C VAL A 234 22.15 -1.37 2.09
N LYS A 235 22.63 -0.78 3.18
CA LYS A 235 24.01 -0.95 3.65
C LYS A 235 24.27 -2.40 4.08
N ALA A 236 23.36 -3.02 4.84
CA ALA A 236 23.50 -4.40 5.28
C ALA A 236 23.46 -5.43 4.14
N LYS A 237 22.90 -5.06 2.98
CA LYS A 237 22.90 -5.87 1.75
C LYS A 237 24.04 -5.51 0.79
N ASP A 238 25.05 -4.77 1.24
CA ASP A 238 26.17 -4.31 0.41
C ASP A 238 25.73 -3.59 -0.88
N GLY A 239 24.61 -2.86 -0.81
CA GLY A 239 24.02 -2.16 -1.96
C GLY A 239 23.27 -3.06 -2.95
N ALA A 240 23.16 -4.37 -2.71
CA ALA A 240 22.48 -5.34 -3.59
C ALA A 240 20.93 -5.26 -3.55
N GLY A 241 20.37 -4.13 -3.10
CA GLY A 241 18.94 -3.86 -3.04
C GLY A 241 18.48 -3.32 -1.69
N SER A 242 17.20 -2.98 -1.60
CA SER A 242 16.56 -2.44 -0.40
C SER A 242 15.75 -3.53 0.35
N ALA A 243 14.91 -3.11 1.29
CA ALA A 243 13.99 -3.99 2.01
C ALA A 243 13.04 -4.71 1.03
N THR A 244 13.05 -6.03 1.08
CA THR A 244 12.21 -6.89 0.23
C THR A 244 11.17 -7.63 1.06
N LEU A 245 11.64 -8.46 2.00
CA LEU A 245 10.79 -9.33 2.83
C LEU A 245 9.89 -8.54 3.79
N SER A 246 10.46 -7.58 4.51
CA SER A 246 9.69 -6.72 5.42
C SER A 246 8.72 -5.80 4.67
N MET A 247 9.07 -5.37 3.45
CA MET A 247 8.17 -4.60 2.60
C MET A 247 7.03 -5.46 2.06
N ALA A 248 7.29 -6.71 1.67
CA ALA A 248 6.24 -7.66 1.29
C ALA A 248 5.26 -7.91 2.45
N MET A 249 5.75 -8.08 3.67
CA MET A 249 4.91 -8.19 4.86
C MET A 249 4.06 -6.93 5.07
N ALA A 250 4.68 -5.73 4.99
CA ALA A 250 3.96 -4.47 5.14
C ALA A 250 2.87 -4.28 4.07
N GLY A 251 3.16 -4.62 2.81
CA GLY A 251 2.19 -4.57 1.72
C GLY A 251 1.04 -5.58 1.90
N ALA A 252 1.34 -6.81 2.32
CA ALA A 252 0.34 -7.83 2.61
C ALA A 252 -0.56 -7.44 3.80
N ARG A 253 0.01 -6.86 4.86
CA ARG A 253 -0.75 -6.31 6.00
C ARG A 253 -1.72 -5.23 5.55
N PHE A 254 -1.27 -4.27 4.75
CA PHE A 254 -2.15 -3.19 4.29
C PHE A 254 -3.26 -3.72 3.37
N ALA A 255 -2.97 -4.69 2.50
CA ALA A 255 -3.98 -5.37 1.69
C ALA A 255 -5.00 -6.11 2.55
N GLU A 256 -4.57 -6.83 3.61
CA GLU A 256 -5.48 -7.49 4.56
C GLU A 256 -6.41 -6.48 5.24
N SER A 257 -5.91 -5.32 5.66
CA SER A 257 -6.74 -4.26 6.24
C SER A 257 -7.82 -3.79 5.26
N LEU A 258 -7.50 -3.61 3.97
CA LEU A 258 -8.50 -3.28 2.95
C LEU A 258 -9.49 -4.42 2.70
N LEU A 259 -9.05 -5.68 2.67
CA LEU A 259 -9.94 -6.84 2.50
C LEU A 259 -10.94 -6.97 3.65
N LYS A 260 -10.49 -6.78 4.89
CA LYS A 260 -11.36 -6.73 6.08
C LYS A 260 -12.40 -5.63 5.97
N ALA A 261 -11.97 -4.42 5.62
CA ALA A 261 -12.84 -3.27 5.45
C ALA A 261 -13.85 -3.47 4.30
N ALA A 262 -13.41 -4.04 3.18
CA ALA A 262 -14.26 -4.42 2.04
C ALA A 262 -15.39 -5.39 2.44
N GLN A 263 -15.08 -6.33 3.32
CA GLN A 263 -16.02 -7.32 3.85
C GLN A 263 -16.91 -6.78 5.00
N GLY A 264 -16.76 -5.49 5.34
CA GLY A 264 -17.61 -4.78 6.30
C GLY A 264 -17.12 -4.80 7.74
N GLU A 265 -15.88 -5.22 8.00
CA GLU A 265 -15.24 -5.03 9.32
C GLU A 265 -15.12 -3.53 9.60
N LYS A 266 -15.57 -3.10 10.79
CA LYS A 266 -15.56 -1.69 11.20
C LYS A 266 -14.34 -1.36 12.05
N GLY A 267 -13.93 -0.10 12.04
CA GLY A 267 -12.82 0.39 12.87
C GLY A 267 -11.44 -0.01 12.36
N VAL A 268 -11.34 -0.52 11.12
CA VAL A 268 -10.05 -0.83 10.49
C VAL A 268 -9.35 0.49 10.17
N THR A 269 -8.22 0.75 10.83
CA THR A 269 -7.47 2.00 10.69
C THR A 269 -6.01 1.70 10.37
N GLU A 270 -5.47 2.34 9.34
CA GLU A 270 -4.05 2.25 8.99
C GLU A 270 -3.50 3.63 8.60
N PRO A 271 -2.25 3.96 8.97
CA PRO A 271 -1.55 5.07 8.34
C PRO A 271 -1.25 4.79 6.87
N THR A 272 -1.60 5.71 5.98
CA THR A 272 -1.38 5.55 4.53
C THR A 272 -1.34 6.90 3.81
N PHE A 273 -0.51 7.01 2.77
CA PHE A 273 -0.30 8.24 1.99
C PHE A 273 -1.40 8.38 0.93
N VAL A 274 -2.34 9.31 1.13
CA VAL A 274 -3.56 9.46 0.31
C VAL A 274 -3.76 10.91 -0.13
N ASP A 275 -4.65 11.15 -1.09
CA ASP A 275 -5.15 12.52 -1.36
C ASP A 275 -5.87 13.02 -0.11
N SER A 276 -5.28 14.02 0.54
CA SER A 276 -5.60 14.39 1.90
C SER A 276 -6.00 15.85 2.00
N PRO A 277 -7.09 16.19 2.71
CA PRO A 277 -7.47 17.58 2.93
C PRO A 277 -6.62 18.28 4.00
N LEU A 278 -5.86 17.54 4.82
CA LEU A 278 -5.26 18.05 6.06
C LEU A 278 -4.29 19.23 5.87
N TYR A 279 -3.56 19.24 4.76
CA TYR A 279 -2.54 20.26 4.45
C TYR A 279 -2.67 20.77 3.01
N LYS A 280 -3.85 20.62 2.42
CA LYS A 280 -4.11 20.96 1.02
C LYS A 280 -4.04 22.47 0.79
N ASP A 281 -4.44 23.25 1.80
CA ASP A 281 -4.30 24.70 1.87
C ASP A 281 -2.83 25.19 1.87
N GLN A 282 -1.89 24.33 2.25
CA GLN A 282 -0.45 24.59 2.21
C GLN A 282 0.21 24.10 0.90
N GLY A 283 -0.59 23.53 -0.01
CA GLY A 283 -0.14 22.95 -1.28
C GLY A 283 0.44 21.54 -1.12
N VAL A 284 0.03 20.80 -0.10
CA VAL A 284 0.38 19.38 0.10
C VAL A 284 -0.87 18.54 -0.14
N ASP A 285 -1.09 18.17 -1.41
CA ASP A 285 -2.28 17.43 -1.84
C ASP A 285 -2.32 15.98 -1.32
N PHE A 286 -1.16 15.41 -1.01
CA PHE A 286 -1.03 14.03 -0.53
C PHE A 286 -0.27 14.00 0.79
N PHE A 287 -0.81 13.26 1.75
CA PHE A 287 -0.24 13.18 3.08
C PHE A 287 -0.58 11.83 3.73
N ALA A 288 0.38 11.27 4.47
CA ALA A 288 0.17 10.07 5.26
C ALA A 288 -0.37 10.45 6.63
N SER A 289 -1.56 9.98 6.96
CA SER A 289 -2.14 10.05 8.31
C SER A 289 -2.94 8.79 8.58
N LYS A 290 -3.49 8.65 9.79
CA LYS A 290 -4.43 7.55 10.08
C LYS A 290 -5.68 7.70 9.22
N VAL A 291 -6.04 6.62 8.54
CA VAL A 291 -7.23 6.54 7.72
C VAL A 291 -8.10 5.39 8.18
N GLU A 292 -9.37 5.67 8.42
CA GLU A 292 -10.41 4.66 8.59
C GLU A 292 -10.79 4.11 7.22
N LEU A 293 -10.67 2.80 7.06
CA LEU A 293 -10.98 2.06 5.86
C LEU A 293 -12.38 1.46 5.96
N GLY A 294 -13.14 1.53 4.87
CA GLY A 294 -14.46 0.94 4.76
C GLY A 294 -14.66 0.24 3.40
N PRO A 295 -15.88 -0.24 3.10
CA PRO A 295 -16.16 -1.02 1.90
C PRO A 295 -15.86 -0.34 0.56
N SER A 296 -15.64 0.98 0.57
CA SER A 296 -15.35 1.78 -0.63
C SER A 296 -13.95 2.40 -0.62
N GLY A 297 -13.04 1.89 0.21
CA GLY A 297 -11.69 2.41 0.40
C GLY A 297 -11.64 3.38 1.59
N VAL A 298 -11.10 4.59 1.40
CA VAL A 298 -11.06 5.64 2.43
C VAL A 298 -12.47 6.02 2.88
N GLU A 299 -12.80 5.74 4.14
CA GLU A 299 -14.05 6.19 4.78
C GLU A 299 -13.84 7.54 5.46
N LYS A 300 -12.76 7.68 6.23
CA LYS A 300 -12.44 8.91 6.95
C LYS A 300 -10.93 9.10 7.09
N ILE A 301 -10.45 10.30 6.77
CA ILE A 301 -9.09 10.73 7.06
C ILE A 301 -9.10 11.39 8.45
N LEU A 302 -8.31 10.85 9.38
CA LEU A 302 -8.22 11.38 10.73
C LEU A 302 -7.18 12.51 10.78
N GLU A 303 -7.47 13.53 11.59
CA GLU A 303 -6.52 14.60 11.88
C GLU A 303 -5.25 14.02 12.53
N VAL A 304 -4.13 14.75 12.39
CA VAL A 304 -2.86 14.40 13.04
C VAL A 304 -3.04 14.34 14.57
N GLY A 305 -3.93 15.17 15.13
CA GLY A 305 -4.18 15.24 16.57
C GLY A 305 -3.13 16.06 17.31
N LYS A 306 -3.09 15.93 18.64
CA LYS A 306 -2.13 16.66 19.48
C LYS A 306 -0.72 16.08 19.31
N ILE A 307 0.24 16.94 19.08
CA ILE A 307 1.68 16.60 18.96
C ILE A 307 2.53 17.60 19.74
N THR A 308 3.77 17.21 20.04
CA THR A 308 4.74 18.06 20.74
C THR A 308 5.34 19.14 19.84
N ALA A 309 6.01 20.14 20.41
CA ALA A 309 6.70 21.16 19.62
C ALA A 309 7.85 20.57 18.79
N GLU A 310 8.50 19.52 19.31
CA GLU A 310 9.54 18.75 18.63
C GLU A 310 8.99 18.03 17.40
N GLU A 311 7.87 17.30 17.55
CA GLU A 311 7.21 16.62 16.43
C GLU A 311 6.60 17.60 15.43
N GLN A 312 6.11 18.77 15.87
CA GLN A 312 5.65 19.82 14.98
C GLN A 312 6.78 20.30 14.06
N LYS A 313 8.01 20.49 14.57
CA LYS A 313 9.17 20.84 13.73
C LYS A 313 9.48 19.76 12.69
N LEU A 314 9.33 18.48 13.04
CA LEU A 314 9.50 17.37 12.11
C LEU A 314 8.42 17.39 11.02
N LEU A 315 7.17 17.64 11.42
CA LEU A 315 6.04 17.77 10.52
C LEU A 315 6.23 18.95 9.55
N ASP A 316 6.64 20.13 10.03
CA ASP A 316 6.89 21.30 9.19
C ASP A 316 7.97 21.02 8.14
N ALA A 317 9.06 20.36 8.54
CA ALA A 317 10.12 19.94 7.62
C ALA A 317 9.61 18.91 6.59
N ALA A 318 8.79 17.95 7.03
CA ALA A 318 8.18 16.96 6.16
C ALA A 318 7.27 17.61 5.10
N LEU A 319 6.43 18.57 5.49
CA LEU A 319 5.52 19.29 4.58
C LEU A 319 6.29 20.05 3.50
N ALA A 320 7.41 20.69 3.85
CA ALA A 320 8.24 21.43 2.90
C ALA A 320 8.83 20.53 1.80
N ASP A 321 9.29 19.33 2.15
CA ASP A 321 9.84 18.38 1.17
C ASP A 321 8.76 17.60 0.42
N LEU A 322 7.64 17.29 1.07
CA LEU A 322 6.48 16.67 0.42
C LEU A 322 5.96 17.51 -0.73
N LYS A 323 5.85 18.83 -0.55
CA LYS A 323 5.42 19.74 -1.63
C LYS A 323 6.25 19.56 -2.90
N LYS A 324 7.58 19.54 -2.76
CA LYS A 324 8.51 19.32 -3.89
C LYS A 324 8.36 17.92 -4.48
N ASN A 325 8.21 16.89 -3.65
CA ASN A 325 8.06 15.51 -4.12
C ASN A 325 6.75 15.30 -4.90
N ILE A 326 5.65 15.88 -4.42
CA ILE A 326 4.35 15.84 -5.07
C ILE A 326 4.41 16.57 -6.40
N GLU A 327 4.93 17.80 -6.40
CA GLU A 327 5.09 18.61 -7.61
C GLU A 327 5.93 17.89 -8.65
N LYS A 328 7.04 17.24 -8.25
CA LYS A 328 7.88 16.44 -9.17
C LYS A 328 7.09 15.32 -9.85
N GLY A 329 6.21 14.63 -9.12
CA GLY A 329 5.35 13.58 -9.68
C GLY A 329 4.32 14.13 -10.67
N VAL A 330 3.65 15.24 -10.31
CA VAL A 330 2.67 15.91 -11.18
C VAL A 330 3.33 16.44 -12.46
N GLN A 331 4.46 17.13 -12.33
CA GLN A 331 5.22 17.66 -13.47
C GLN A 331 5.74 16.54 -14.39
N PHE A 332 6.14 15.39 -13.84
CA PHE A 332 6.52 14.24 -14.64
C PHE A 332 5.38 13.81 -15.57
N VAL A 333 4.13 13.69 -15.08
CA VAL A 333 2.98 13.30 -15.92
C VAL A 333 2.60 14.40 -16.92
N ALA A 334 2.80 15.67 -16.57
CA ALA A 334 2.57 16.78 -17.49
C ALA A 334 3.54 16.74 -18.69
N THR A 335 4.82 16.45 -18.44
CA THR A 335 5.89 16.41 -19.44
C THR A 335 6.02 15.07 -20.16
N ASN A 336 5.63 13.98 -19.51
CA ASN A 336 5.75 12.62 -20.02
C ASN A 336 4.38 11.91 -19.98
N PRO A 337 3.37 12.38 -20.74
CA PRO A 337 2.02 11.82 -20.70
C PRO A 337 1.97 10.36 -21.15
N GLY A 338 3.00 9.86 -21.84
CA GLY A 338 3.15 8.46 -22.27
C GLY A 338 2.27 8.06 -23.44
N ASN A 339 1.99 8.99 -24.36
CA ASN A 339 1.22 8.74 -25.57
C ASN A 339 2.03 7.94 -26.59
#